data_AF-A0A4Y2M057-F1
#
_entry.id   AF-A0A4Y2M057-F1
#
_cell.length_a   1.000
_cell.length_b   1.000
_cell.length_c   1.000
_cell.angle_alpha   90.00
_cell.angle_beta   90.00
_cell.angle_gamma   90.00
#
_symmetry.space_group_name_H-M   'P 1'
#
loop_
_entity.id
_entity.type
_entity.pdbx_description
1 polymer ?
#
loop_
_entity_poly.entity_id
_entity_poly.type
_entity_poly.pdbx_seq_one_letter_code
_entity_poly.pdbx_strand_id
1 'polypeptide(L)' 'MAIQNSNLPPSFVNEVVKIVEDETIVRSNLKSVSDAYSWIEEYGRTSDTEWNLRSSRPSGTRLVC' A
#
# COMPACT_ATOMS: atom_id res chain seq x y z
N MET A 1 -3.22 12.71 8.72
CA MET A 1 -1.79 12.99 8.45
C MET A 1 -1.56 12.79 6.96
N ALA A 2 -1.07 13.82 6.25
CA ALA A 2 -0.82 13.71 4.82
C ALA A 2 0.40 12.82 4.55
N ILE A 3 0.26 11.85 3.64
CA ILE A 3 1.39 11.02 3.21
C ILE A 3 2.38 11.91 2.45
N GLN A 4 3.64 11.95 2.91
CA GLN A 4 4.71 12.62 2.17
C GLN A 4 5.28 11.67 1.12
N ASN A 5 5.68 12.18 -0.04
CA ASN A 5 6.28 11.35 -1.10
C ASN A 5 7.55 10.61 -0.62
N SER A 6 8.28 11.18 0.36
CA SER A 6 9.43 10.54 1.00
C SER A 6 9.08 9.27 1.79
N ASN A 7 7.82 9.12 2.19
CA ASN A 7 7.36 7.99 2.97
C ASN A 7 6.97 6.81 2.08
N LEU A 8 6.75 7.04 0.78
CA LEU A 8 6.37 5.99 -0.15
C LEU A 8 7.53 5.00 -0.36
N PRO A 9 7.26 3.69 -0.47
CA PRO A 9 8.29 2.68 -0.65
C PRO A 9 9.10 2.92 -1.94
N PRO A 10 10.39 3.28 -1.87
CA PRO A 10 11.21 3.53 -3.06
C PRO A 10 11.44 2.29 -3.93
N SER A 11 11.24 1.09 -3.37
CA SER A 11 11.32 -0.18 -4.12
C SER A 11 10.24 -0.32 -5.20
N PHE A 12 9.18 0.49 -5.13
CA PHE A 12 8.04 0.43 -6.03
C PHE A 12 7.82 1.76 -6.74
N VAL A 13 7.23 1.70 -7.94
CA VAL A 13 6.78 2.91 -8.65
C VAL A 13 5.42 3.28 -8.08
N ASN A 14 5.38 4.42 -7.38
CA ASN A 14 4.19 4.93 -6.73
C ASN A 14 3.76 6.25 -7.37
N GLU A 15 2.46 6.40 -7.57
CA GLU A 15 1.82 7.64 -8.03
C GLU A 15 0.79 8.07 -6.98
N VAL A 16 0.89 9.31 -6.51
CA VAL A 16 -0.14 9.92 -5.66
C VAL A 16 -1.23 10.46 -6.59
N VAL A 17 -2.38 9.80 -6.60
CA VAL A 17 -3.49 10.12 -7.51
C VAL A 17 -4.33 11.27 -6.97
N LYS A 18 -4.61 11.24 -5.67
CA LYS A 18 -5.48 12.21 -5.02
C LYS A 18 -5.07 12.38 -3.57
N ILE A 19 -5.03 13.64 -3.15
CA ILE A 19 -4.90 14.04 -1.75
C ILE A 19 -6.20 14.78 -1.40
N VAL A 20 -6.92 14.26 -0.42
CA VAL A 20 -8.06 14.91 0.26
C VAL A 20 -7.68 15.05 1.73
N GLU A 21 -8.37 15.90 2.49
CA GLU A 21 -7.95 16.29 3.86
C GLU A 21 -7.54 15.12 4.75
N ASP A 22 -8.27 14.00 4.72
CA ASP A 22 -8.02 12.83 5.56
C ASP A 22 -7.55 11.59 4.80
N GLU A 23 -7.49 11.64 3.47
CA GLU A 23 -7.23 10.47 2.64
C GLU A 23 -6.20 10.76 1.56
N THR A 24 -5.27 9.83 1.36
CA THR A 24 -4.34 9.88 0.24
C THR A 24 -4.47 8.59 -0.56
N ILE A 25 -4.80 8.73 -1.84
CA ILE A 25 -4.92 7.61 -2.77
C ILE A 25 -3.59 7.47 -3.50
N VAL A 26 -2.93 6.33 -3.29
CA VAL A 26 -1.69 5.96 -3.96
C VAL A 26 -1.96 4.79 -4.91
N ARG A 27 -1.42 4.85 -6.12
CA ARG A 27 -1.37 3.73 -7.06
C ARG A 27 0.07 3.25 -7.19
N SER A 28 0.26 1.95 -7.06
CA SER A 28 1.58 1.32 -7.10
C SER A 28 1.60 0.21 -8.12
N ASN A 29 2.72 0.00 -8.79
CA ASN A 29 2.89 -1.00 -9.85
C ASN A 29 3.07 -2.45 -9.32
N LEU A 30 2.29 -2.85 -8.32
CA LEU A 30 2.36 -4.16 -7.67
C LEU A 30 1.92 -5.26 -8.65
N LYS A 31 2.70 -6.34 -8.77
CA LYS A 31 2.45 -7.44 -9.70
C LYS A 31 1.98 -8.73 -9.01
N SER A 32 2.17 -8.82 -7.70
CA SER A 32 1.88 -10.02 -6.94
C SER A 32 1.32 -9.69 -5.55
N VAL A 33 0.74 -10.70 -4.89
CA VAL A 33 0.32 -10.55 -3.48
C VAL A 33 1.56 -10.33 -2.59
N SER A 34 2.68 -10.98 -2.89
CA SER A 34 3.95 -10.77 -2.18
C SER A 34 4.43 -9.32 -2.30
N ASP A 35 4.27 -8.70 -3.46
CA ASP A 35 4.61 -7.29 -3.67
C ASP A 35 3.75 -6.38 -2.76
N ALA A 36 2.47 -6.71 -2.58
CA ALA A 36 1.59 -5.98 -1.67
C ALA A 36 2.05 -6.12 -0.22
N TYR A 37 2.46 -7.32 0.22
CA TYR A 37 3.03 -7.53 1.55
C TYR A 37 4.31 -6.68 1.74
N SER A 38 5.25 -6.75 0.79
CA SER A 38 6.50 -5.97 0.85
C SER A 38 6.26 -4.46 0.82
N TRP A 39 5.29 -4.00 0.02
CA TRP A 39 4.94 -2.59 -0.04
C TRP A 39 4.43 -2.07 1.31
N ILE A 40 3.53 -2.82 1.97
CA ILE A 40 2.96 -2.44 3.26
C ILE A 40 4.04 -2.46 4.36
N GLU A 41 4.90 -3.48 4.38
CA GLU A 41 5.99 -3.58 5.34
C GLU A 41 6.99 -2.41 5.20
N GLU A 42 7.40 -2.12 3.96
CA GLU A 42 8.34 -1.03 3.69
C GLU A 42 7.72 0.33 4.03
N TYR A 43 6.46 0.55 3.66
CA TYR A 43 5.74 1.78 3.98
C TYR A 43 5.58 1.98 5.49
N GLY A 44 5.23 0.91 6.22
CA GLY A 44 5.13 0.95 7.67
C GLY A 44 6.44 1.38 8.33
N ARG A 45 7.57 0.85 7.83
CA ARG A 45 8.91 1.22 8.31
C ARG A 45 9.28 2.67 8.01
N THR A 46 9.01 3.17 6.80
CA THR A 46 9.39 4.55 6.40
C THR A 46 8.49 5.61 7.02
N SER A 47 7.22 5.29 7.28
CA SER A 47 6.25 6.21 7.87
C SER A 47 6.13 6.10 9.39
N ASP A 48 6.87 5.19 10.02
CA ASP A 48 6.75 4.85 11.45
C ASP A 48 5.29 4.52 11.84
N THR A 49 4.62 3.74 10.98
CA THR A 49 3.23 3.31 11.20
C THR A 49 3.13 1.79 11.23
N GLU A 50 2.31 1.29 12.15
CA GLU A 50 1.99 -0.13 12.24
C GLU A 50 0.73 -0.44 11.43
N TRP A 51 0.84 -1.34 10.46
CA TRP A 51 -0.27 -1.74 9.60
C TRP A 51 -0.84 -3.09 10.04
N ASN A 52 -2.14 -3.10 10.34
CA ASN A 52 -2.86 -4.32 10.66
C ASN A 52 -3.24 -5.06 9.38
N LEU A 53 -2.41 -6.02 8.98
CA LEU A 53 -2.69 -6.86 7.82
C LEU A 53 -3.53 -8.07 8.20
N ARG A 54 -4.75 -8.11 7.67
CA ARG A 54 -5.65 -9.25 7.87
C ARG A 54 -5.50 -10.22 6.71
N SER A 55 -5.04 -11.43 7.01
CA SER A 55 -5.11 -12.51 6.03
C SER A 55 -6.56 -12.98 5.94
N SER A 56 -7.05 -13.10 4.71
CA SER A 56 -8.25 -13.88 4.42
C SER A 56 -7.84 -15.00 3.47
N ARG A 57 -8.40 -16.19 3.68
CA ARG A 57 -8.32 -17.29 2.72
C ARG A 57 -9.70 -17.42 2.09
N PRO A 58 -10.07 -16.52 1.16
CA PRO A 58 -11.34 -16.66 0.48
C PRO A 58 -11.32 -17.98 -0.27
N SER A 59 -12.31 -18.83 -0.04
CA SER A 59 -12.54 -20.07 -0.80
C SER A 59 -13.00 -19.78 -2.24
N GLY A 60 -13.09 -18.50 -2.62
CA GLY A 60 -13.49 -18.06 -3.95
C GLY A 60 -12.35 -18.12 -4.97
N THR A 61 -12.70 -18.50 -6.19
CA THR A 61 -11.77 -18.73 -7.31
C THR A 61 -11.31 -17.44 -8.01
N ARG A 62 -11.86 -16.27 -7.67
CA ARG A 62 -11.59 -15.02 -8.40
C ARG A 62 -11.44 -13.83 -7.46
N LEU A 63 -10.40 -13.03 -7.70
CA LEU A 63 -10.24 -11.70 -7.14
C LEU A 63 -10.86 -10.69 -8.12
N VAL A 64 -11.67 -9.77 -7.60
CA VAL A 64 -12.33 -8.70 -8.37
C VAL A 64 -11.98 -7.38 -7.70
N CYS A 65 -11.60 -6.39 -8.50
CA CYS A 65 -11.33 -5.03 -8.09
C CYS A 65 -12.59 -4.16 -8.09
#